data_AF-A0A838J0Y2-F1
#
_entry.id   AF-A0A838J0Y2-F1
#
_cell.length_a   1.000
_cell.length_b   1.000
_cell.length_c   1.000
_cell.angle_alpha   90.00
_cell.angle_beta   90.00
_cell.angle_gamma   90.00
#
_symmetry.space_group_name_H-M   'P 1'
#
loop_
_entity.id
_entity.type
_entity.pdbx_description
1 polymer ?
#
loop_
_entity_poly.entity_id
_entity_poly.type
_entity_poly.pdbx_seq_one_letter_code
_entity_poly.pdbx_strand_id
1 'polypeptide(L)' 'PVECLGRVHAPIGLDIGAITPAEIAVSILAELIAIRHGKDVSATSMKWSRPRHEDHDVHEDHKDPTETRRDL' A
#
# COMPACT_ATOMS: atom_id res chain seq x y z
N PRO A 1 18.81 -0.91 -14.20
CA PRO A 1 19.53 -1.75 -13.21
C PRO A 1 18.86 -1.62 -11.83
N VAL A 2 18.80 -2.69 -11.05
CA VAL A 2 18.08 -2.72 -9.75
C VAL A 2 18.78 -1.86 -8.69
N GLU A 3 20.05 -1.57 -8.89
CA GLU A 3 20.87 -0.74 -7.99
C GLU A 3 20.39 0.73 -7.93
N CYS A 4 19.57 1.17 -8.89
CA CYS A 4 19.00 2.52 -8.91
C CYS A 4 17.79 2.69 -7.99
N LEU A 5 17.15 1.61 -7.53
CA LEU A 5 15.89 1.68 -6.78
C LEU A 5 16.02 2.43 -5.44
N GLY A 6 17.20 2.39 -4.80
CA GLY A 6 17.42 3.09 -3.52
C GLY A 6 17.33 4.62 -3.61
N ARG A 7 17.30 5.20 -4.81
CA ARG A 7 17.15 6.65 -5.04
C ARG A 7 15.74 7.04 -5.46
N VAL A 8 14.84 6.07 -5.60
CA VAL A 8 13.46 6.30 -6.03
C VAL A 8 12.63 6.66 -4.80
N HIS A 9 12.03 7.85 -4.84
CA HIS A 9 11.03 8.26 -3.86
C HIS A 9 9.66 7.74 -4.30
N ALA A 10 9.10 6.82 -3.52
CA ALA A 10 7.76 6.30 -3.74
C ALA A 10 7.08 5.99 -2.40
N PRO A 11 5.79 6.34 -2.23
CA PRO A 11 4.95 7.10 -3.17
C PRO A 11 5.39 8.58 -3.30
N ILE A 12 5.11 9.19 -4.46
CA ILE A 12 5.46 10.59 -4.76
C ILE A 12 4.24 11.50 -4.53
N GLY A 13 4.51 12.73 -4.13
CA GLY A 13 3.55 13.79 -3.88
C GLY A 13 3.30 14.03 -2.39
N LEU A 14 2.85 15.23 -2.07
CA LEU A 14 2.32 15.56 -0.74
C LEU A 14 0.99 14.83 -0.48
N ASP A 15 0.75 14.46 0.76
CA ASP A 15 -0.49 13.84 1.22
C ASP A 15 -1.61 14.89 1.32
N ILE A 16 -2.23 15.19 0.18
CA ILE A 16 -3.37 16.11 0.07
C ILE A 16 -4.71 15.36 -0.11
N GLY A 17 -4.71 14.03 0.05
CA GLY A 17 -5.87 13.20 -0.28
C GLY A 17 -6.18 13.12 -1.79
N ALA A 18 -5.15 13.19 -2.63
CA ALA A 18 -5.30 13.18 -4.09
C ALA A 18 -5.86 11.85 -4.63
N ILE A 19 -6.91 11.92 -5.45
CA ILE A 19 -7.56 10.79 -6.12
C ILE A 19 -7.57 11.00 -7.63
N THR A 20 -7.88 12.22 -8.08
CA THR A 20 -7.96 12.51 -9.51
C THR A 20 -6.57 12.78 -10.12
N PRO A 21 -6.38 12.55 -11.44
CA PRO A 21 -5.10 12.85 -12.09
C PRO A 21 -4.63 14.30 -11.89
N ALA A 22 -5.56 15.26 -11.87
CA ALA A 22 -5.25 16.66 -11.63
C ALA A 22 -4.74 16.90 -10.19
N GLU A 23 -5.38 16.28 -9.19
CA GLU A 23 -4.93 16.35 -7.80
C GLU A 23 -3.56 15.70 -7.61
N ILE A 24 -3.30 14.57 -8.26
CA ILE A 24 -2.01 13.89 -8.24
C ILE A 24 -0.92 14.80 -8.85
N ALA A 25 -1.21 15.47 -9.97
CA ALA A 25 -0.26 16.41 -10.56
C ALA A 25 0.08 17.56 -9.60
N VAL A 26 -0.93 18.11 -8.90
CA VAL A 26 -0.73 19.16 -7.90
C VAL A 26 0.10 18.66 -6.71
N SER A 27 -0.17 17.46 -6.21
CA SER A 27 0.56 16.90 -5.07
C SER A 27 2.04 16.70 -5.37
N ILE A 28 2.37 16.26 -6.58
CA ILE A 28 3.75 16.12 -7.09
C ILE A 28 4.41 17.50 -7.22
N LEU A 29 3.75 18.45 -7.88
CA LEU A 29 4.32 19.79 -8.08
C LEU A 29 4.57 20.50 -6.75
N ALA A 30 3.68 20.33 -5.78
CA ALA A 30 3.85 20.89 -4.44
C ALA A 30 5.08 20.30 -3.72
N GLU A 31 5.32 18.99 -3.83
CA GLU A 31 6.52 18.36 -3.29
C GLU A 31 7.80 18.89 -3.96
N LEU A 32 7.82 19.02 -5.29
CA LEU A 32 8.96 19.57 -6.03
C LEU A 32 9.30 21.00 -5.61
N ILE A 33 8.28 21.85 -5.43
CA ILE A 33 8.46 23.22 -4.96
C ILE A 33 9.01 23.23 -3.53
N ALA A 34 8.48 22.39 -2.63
CA ALA A 34 8.94 22.30 -1.26
C ALA A 34 10.43 21.90 -1.18
N ILE A 35 10.83 20.88 -1.94
CA ILE A 35 12.23 20.44 -2.05
C ILE A 35 13.12 21.58 -2.59
N ARG A 36 12.67 22.28 -3.65
CA ARG A 36 13.40 23.43 -4.21
C ARG A 36 13.63 24.54 -3.19
N HIS A 37 12.71 24.70 -2.24
CA HIS A 37 12.82 25.67 -1.16
C HIS A 37 13.50 25.12 0.11
N GLY A 38 14.08 23.91 0.06
CA GLY A 38 14.78 23.30 1.19
C GLY A 38 13.87 22.89 2.35
N LYS A 39 12.57 22.66 2.09
CA LYS A 39 11.63 22.17 3.10
C LYS A 39 11.74 20.65 3.23
N ASP A 40 11.68 20.18 4.47
CA ASP A 40 11.51 18.76 4.76
C ASP A 40 10.04 18.36 4.50
N VAL A 41 9.84 17.39 3.63
CA VAL A 41 8.53 16.86 3.22
C VAL A 41 8.28 15.45 3.74
N SER A 42 9.18 14.88 4.53
CA SER A 42 9.09 13.49 5.02
C SER A 42 7.82 13.22 5.83
N ALA A 43 7.38 14.20 6.63
CA ALA A 43 6.18 14.08 7.47
C ALA A 43 4.88 14.25 6.68
N THR A 44 4.91 14.95 5.54
CA THR A 44 3.75 15.29 4.71
C THR A 44 3.73 14.57 3.38
N SER A 45 4.69 13.68 3.11
CA SER A 45 4.71 12.82 1.94
C SER A 45 3.59 11.77 2.03
N MET A 46 3.02 11.44 0.87
CA MET A 46 2.00 10.41 0.75
C MET A 46 2.49 9.09 1.37
N LYS A 47 1.58 8.31 1.97
CA LYS A 47 1.92 7.04 2.60
C LYS A 47 1.25 5.90 1.86
N TRP A 48 2.03 4.88 1.52
CA TRP A 48 1.46 3.61 1.07
C TRP A 48 0.72 2.98 2.23
N SER A 49 -0.61 3.10 2.21
CA SER A 49 -1.47 2.30 3.08
C SER A 49 -1.45 0.89 2.51
N ARG A 50 -0.83 -0.07 3.21
CA ARG A 50 -0.86 -1.47 2.78
C ARG A 50 -2.33 -1.89 2.68
N PRO A 51 -2.76 -2.52 1.57
CA PRO A 51 -4.07 -3.14 1.54
C PRO A 51 -4.12 -4.14 2.69
N ARG A 52 -5.17 -4.04 3.51
CA ARG A 52 -5.45 -5.02 4.55
C ARG A 52 -5.70 -6.33 3.81
N HIS A 53 -4.73 -7.23 3.81
CA HIS A 53 -5.01 -8.62 3.47
C HIS A 53 -5.96 -9.08 4.56
N GLU A 54 -7.25 -9.14 4.25
CA GLU A 54 -8.15 -9.97 5.01
C GLU A 54 -7.70 -11.39 4.70
N ASP A 55 -6.95 -11.98 5.62
CA ASP A 55 -6.67 -13.40 5.62
C ASP A 55 -8.05 -14.07 5.67
N HIS A 56 -8.56 -14.46 4.50
CA HIS A 56 -9.70 -15.35 4.45
C HIS A 56 -9.22 -16.65 5.08
N ASP A 57 -9.49 -16.80 6.38
CA ASP A 57 -9.40 -18.06 7.09
C ASP A 57 -10.25 -19.07 6.31
N VAL A 58 -9.57 -19.88 5.49
CA VAL A 58 -10.15 -21.08 4.92
C VAL A 58 -10.46 -21.95 6.12
N HIS A 59 -11.73 -21.97 6.54
CA HIS A 59 -12.23 -23.01 7.44
C HIS A 59 -12.10 -24.32 6.67
N GLU A 60 -10.95 -24.98 6.80
CA GLU A 60 -10.87 -26.40 6.49
C GLU A 60 -11.82 -27.10 7.45
N ASP A 61 -12.98 -27.51 6.92
CA ASP A 61 -13.84 -28.50 7.54
C ASP A 61 -13.01 -29.80 7.65
N HIS A 62 -12.24 -29.89 8.74
CA HIS A 62 -11.58 -31.11 9.16
C HIS A 62 -12.68 -32.07 9.63
N LYS A 63 -13.33 -32.72 8.65
CA LYS A 63 -14.25 -33.82 8.94
C LYS A 63 -13.45 -34.93 9.62
N ASP A 64 -13.78 -35.15 10.88
CA ASP A 64 -13.24 -36.18 11.74
C ASP A 64 -13.48 -37.58 11.10
N PRO A 65 -12.43 -38.42 10.99
CA PRO A 65 -12.48 -39.67 10.22
C PRO A 65 -13.28 -40.80 10.91
N THR A 66 -14.18 -40.49 11.85
CA THR A 66 -14.90 -41.51 12.63
C THR A 66 -16.30 -41.87 12.11
N GLU A 67 -16.76 -41.25 11.02
CA GLU A 67 -18.14 -41.45 10.54
C GLU A 67 -18.34 -42.63 9.56
N THR A 68 -17.30 -43.33 9.11
CA THR A 68 -17.42 -44.43 8.11
C THR A 68 -17.55 -45.83 8.74
N ARG A 69 -18.26 -45.95 9.87
CA ARG A 69 -18.50 -47.26 10.49
C ARG A 69 -19.97 -47.49 10.88
N ARG A 70 -20.89 -47.00 10.04
CA ARG A 70 -22.34 -47.22 10.22
C ARG A 70 -23.02 -47.55 8.89
N ASP A 71 -22.43 -48.46 8.16
CA ASP A 71 -22.97 -48.97 6.91
C ASP A 71 -22.43 -50.39 6.75
N LEU A 72 -23.21 -51.27 7.39
CA LEU A 72 -23.31 -52.72 7.22
C LEU A 72 -23.12 -53.19 5.77
#